data_AF-A0A564ZIP7-F1
#
_entry.id   AF-A0A564ZIP7-F1
#
_cell.length_a   1.000
_cell.length_b   1.000
_cell.length_c   1.000
_cell.angle_alpha   90.00
_cell.angle_beta   90.00
_cell.angle_gamma   90.00
#
_symmetry.space_group_name_H-M   'P 1'
#
loop_
_entity.id
_entity.type
_entity.pdbx_description
1 polymer ?
#
loop_
_entity_poly.entity_id
_entity_poly.type
_entity_poly.pdbx_seq_one_letter_code
_entity_poly.pdbx_strand_id
1 'polypeptide(L)' 'MFLKDKQSGHLVEVIDLPGLFDPLQSVVMGRIHAGEEMQDPAGFDKSDLIFPSGECLPRYWVDAHYRDAAATVG' A
#
# COMPACT_ATOMS: atom_id res chain seq x y z
N MET A 1 9.10 -4.59 3.60
CA MET A 1 8.67 -4.83 2.20
C MET A 1 8.82 -3.53 1.43
N PHE A 2 9.12 -3.54 0.13
CA PHE A 2 9.13 -2.33 -0.68
C PHE A 2 7.92 -2.24 -1.60
N LEU A 3 7.22 -1.11 -1.54
CA LEU A 3 6.20 -0.70 -2.49
C LEU A 3 6.70 0.53 -3.25
N LYS A 4 5.90 1.02 -4.19
CA LYS A 4 6.18 2.21 -4.95
C LYS A 4 5.00 3.16 -4.85
N ASP A 5 5.27 4.42 -4.56
CA ASP A 5 4.29 5.48 -4.60
C ASP A 5 3.91 5.78 -6.06
N LYS A 6 2.61 5.80 -6.37
CA LYS A 6 2.10 6.03 -7.74
C LYS A 6 2.42 7.43 -8.24
N GLN A 7 2.42 8.43 -7.36
CA GLN A 7 2.54 9.83 -7.75
C GLN A 7 3.98 10.19 -8.10
N SER A 8 4.92 9.84 -7.22
CA SER A 8 6.34 10.17 -7.36
C SER A 8 7.17 9.09 -8.06
N GLY A 9 6.71 7.83 -8.03
CA GLY A 9 7.47 6.69 -8.51
C GLY A 9 8.59 6.23 -7.57
N HIS A 10 8.72 6.82 -6.38
CA HIS A 10 9.73 6.44 -5.40
C HIS A 10 9.38 5.16 -4.65
N LEU A 11 10.41 4.45 -4.20
CA LEU A 11 10.24 3.28 -3.36
C LEU A 11 9.87 3.70 -1.94
N VAL A 12 8.88 3.00 -1.38
CA VAL A 12 8.43 3.13 0.00
C VAL A 12 8.74 1.82 0.71
N GLU A 13 9.64 1.87 1.70
CA GLU A 13 9.82 0.78 2.64
C GLU A 13 8.66 0.78 3.62
N VAL A 14 7.89 -0.31 3.63
CA VAL A 14 6.80 -0.52 4.59
C VAL A 14 7.38 -0.97 5.92
N ILE A 15 7.12 -0.17 6.97
CA ILE A 15 7.60 -0.39 8.34
C ILE A 15 6.59 -1.22 9.13
N ASP A 16 5.29 -1.02 8.88
CA ASP A 16 4.20 -1.77 9.54
C ASP A 16 3.54 -2.76 8.55
N LEU A 17 4.07 -3.97 8.50
CA LEU A 17 3.54 -5.04 7.64
C LEU A 17 2.15 -5.54 8.08
N PRO A 18 1.87 -5.74 9.39
CA PRO A 18 0.51 -6.02 9.85
C PRO A 18 -0.50 -4.97 9.37
N GLY A 19 -0.16 -3.68 9.50
CA GLY A 19 -0.99 -2.59 9.00
C GLY A 19 -1.19 -2.63 7.49
N LEU A 20 -0.18 -3.03 6.71
CA LEU A 20 -0.30 -3.22 5.26
C LEU A 20 -1.38 -4.25 4.88
N PHE A 21 -1.40 -5.37 5.57
CA PHE A 21 -2.30 -6.49 5.24
C PHE A 21 -3.71 -6.35 5.81
N ASP A 22 -3.90 -5.47 6.80
CA ASP A 22 -5.19 -5.21 7.42
C ASP A 22 -6.10 -4.38 6.48
N PRO A 23 -7.17 -4.96 5.91
CA PRO A 23 -8.05 -4.24 4.99
C PRO A 23 -8.92 -3.16 5.67
N LEU A 24 -8.93 -3.09 7.01
CA LEU A 24 -9.60 -2.02 7.76
C LEU A 24 -8.74 -0.76 7.91
N GLN A 25 -7.45 -0.86 7.58
CA GLN A 25 -6.54 0.28 7.57
C GLN A 25 -6.34 0.77 6.15
N SER A 26 -6.70 2.02 5.87
CA SER A 26 -6.46 2.66 4.57
C SER A 26 -5.05 3.21 4.43
N VAL A 27 -4.37 3.46 5.56
CA VAL A 27 -3.04 4.06 5.63
C VAL A 27 -2.05 3.04 6.20
N VAL A 28 -0.82 3.05 5.68
CA VAL A 28 0.29 2.27 6.21
C VAL A 28 1.49 3.16 6.51
N MET A 29 2.21 2.86 7.59
CA MET A 29 3.46 3.54 7.89
C MET A 29 4.59 3.01 7.01
N GLY A 30 5.25 3.92 6.32
CA GLY A 30 6.39 3.62 5.47
C GLY A 30 7.41 4.73 5.46
N ARG A 31 8.47 4.54 4.67
CA ARG A 31 9.55 5.49 4.51
C ARG A 31 9.95 5.56 3.04
N ILE A 32 10.05 6.76 2.50
CA ILE A 32 10.54 6.98 1.13
C ILE A 32 12.05 6.78 1.07
N HIS A 33 12.48 6.04 0.06
CA HIS A 33 13.88 5.93 -0.35
C HIS A 33 14.07 6.76 -1.62
N ALA A 34 14.43 8.04 -1.45
CA ALA A 34 14.70 8.97 -2.53
C ALA A 34 15.84 9.93 -2.13
N GLY A 35 16.69 10.28 -3.09
CA GLY A 35 17.88 11.09 -2.82
C GLY A 35 18.96 10.34 -2.03
N GLU A 36 19.87 11.09 -1.41
CA GLU A 36 20.98 10.53 -0.61
C GLU A 36 20.64 10.40 0.88
N GLU A 37 19.57 11.04 1.35
CA GLU A 37 19.17 11.04 2.75
C GLU A 37 17.95 10.16 3.03
N MET A 38 18.05 9.39 4.11
CA MET A 38 16.95 8.59 4.64
C MET A 38 15.85 9.51 5.19
N GLN A 39 14.66 9.45 4.60
CA GLN A 39 13.52 10.25 5.05
C GLN A 39 12.89 9.69 6.33
N ASP A 40 12.18 10.55 7.07
CA ASP A 40 11.42 10.09 8.23
C ASP A 40 10.21 9.22 7.82
N PRO A 41 9.76 8.32 8.71
CA PRO A 41 8.52 7.58 8.49
C PRO A 41 7.31 8.49 8.31
N ALA A 42 6.46 8.17 7.34
CA ALA A 42 5.20 8.86 7.08
C ALA A 42 4.07 7.86 6.81
N GLY A 43 2.83 8.36 6.89
CA GLY A 43 1.65 7.60 6.50
C GLY A 43 1.43 7.68 4.99
N PHE A 44 1.13 6.55 4.37
CA PHE A 44 0.82 6.43 2.94
C PHE A 44 -0.54 5.77 2.75
N ASP A 45 -1.40 6.38 1.95
CA ASP A 45 -2.65 5.75 1.53
C ASP A 45 -2.33 4.52 0.67
N LYS A 46 -2.90 3.37 1.05
CA LYS A 46 -2.71 2.11 0.31
C LYS A 46 -3.24 2.19 -1.12
N SER A 47 -4.23 3.05 -1.38
CA SER A 47 -4.72 3.33 -2.73
C SER A 47 -3.66 3.95 -3.63
N ASP A 48 -2.65 4.60 -3.06
CA ASP A 48 -1.60 5.31 -3.77
C ASP A 48 -0.32 4.48 -3.90
N LEU A 49 -0.33 3.25 -3.37
CA LEU A 49 0.79 2.33 -3.45
C LEU A 49 0.56 1.22 -4.48
N ILE A 50 1.64 0.78 -5.11
CA ILE A 50 1.71 -0.37 -6.03
C ILE A 50 2.96 -1.21 -5.75
N PHE A 51 2.98 -2.44 -6.24
CA PHE A 51 4.22 -3.19 -6.33
C PHE A 51 5.18 -2.48 -7.29
N PRO A 52 6.51 -2.61 -7.08
CA PRO A 52 7.50 -2.04 -8.00
C PRO A 52 7.30 -2.47 -9.46
N SER A 53 6.76 -3.69 -9.68
CA SER A 53 6.35 -4.23 -10.99
C SER A 53 5.27 -3.41 -11.71
N GLY A 54 4.50 -2.60 -10.99
CA GLY A 54 3.35 -1.87 -11.53
C GLY A 54 1.99 -2.44 -11.11
N GLU A 55 1.96 -3.64 -10.52
CA GLU A 55 0.72 -4.28 -10.08
C GLU A 55 0.11 -3.56 -8.88
N CYS A 56 -1.22 -3.45 -8.86
CA CYS A 56 -1.96 -2.94 -7.71
C CYS A 56 -1.82 -3.87 -6.51
N LEU A 57 -2.04 -3.32 -5.30
CA LEU A 57 -2.15 -4.14 -4.11
C LEU A 57 -3.33 -5.12 -4.22
N PRO A 58 -3.24 -6.31 -3.59
CA PRO A 58 -4.35 -7.25 -3.56
C PRO A 58 -5.58 -6.62 -2.92
N ARG A 59 -6.75 -6.86 -3.52
CA ARG A 59 -8.01 -6.25 -3.06
C ARG A 59 -8.30 -6.53 -1.58
N TYR A 60 -7.98 -7.72 -1.11
CA TYR A 60 -8.19 -8.13 0.28
C TYR A 60 -7.22 -7.46 1.31
N TRP A 61 -6.32 -6.58 0.87
CA TRP A 61 -5.49 -5.73 1.74
C TRP A 61 -5.99 -4.28 1.84
N VAL A 62 -6.92 -3.89 0.96
CA VAL A 62 -7.39 -2.49 0.81
C VAL A 62 -8.90 -2.35 0.92
N ASP A 63 -9.64 -3.45 0.86
CA ASP A 63 -11.10 -3.50 0.89
C ASP A 63 -11.57 -4.64 1.80
N ALA A 64 -12.11 -4.30 2.97
CA ALA A 64 -12.64 -5.26 3.93
C ALA A 64 -13.86 -6.01 3.39
N HIS A 65 -14.55 -5.44 2.41
CA HIS A 65 -15.75 -5.97 1.77
C HIS A 65 -15.43 -6.64 0.42
N TYR A 66 -14.17 -7.01 0.16
CA TYR A 66 -13.75 -7.59 -1.13
C TYR A 66 -14.55 -8.83 -1.56
N ARG A 67 -15.13 -9.57 -0.59
CA ARG A 67 -15.97 -10.75 -0.85
C ARG A 67 -17.42 -10.42 -1.19
N ASP A 68 -17.92 -9.28 -0.75
CA ASP A 68 -19.32 -8.88 -0.96
C ASP A 68 -19.56 -8.59 -2.45
N ALA A 69 -18.54 -8.07 -3.14
CA ALA A 69 -18.57 -7.85 -4.59
C ALA A 69 -18.65 -9.16 -5.40
N ALA A 70 -18.15 -10.29 -4.88
CA ALA A 70 -18.19 -11.57 -5.57
C ALA A 70 -19.57 -12.26 -5.48
N ALA A 71 -20.43 -11.84 -4.53
CA ALA A 71 -21.74 -12.43 -4.29
C ALA A 71 -22.87 -11.85 -5.17
N THR A 72 -22.57 -10.90 -6.07
CA THR A 72 -23.59 -10.21 -6.91
C THR A 72 -23.60 -10.71 -8.36
N VAL A 73 -23.34 -11.99 -8.59
CA VAL A 73 -23.71 -12.66 -9.85
C VAL A 73 -24.88 -13.58 -9.55
N GLY A 74 -26.08 -13.03 -9.71
CA GLY A 74 -27.34 -13.79 -9.73
C GLY A 74 -27.57 -14.48 -11.06
#